data_AF-A0A2T0S6K1-F1
#
_entry.id   AF-A0A2T0S6K1-F1
#
_cell.length_a   1.000
_cell.length_b   1.000
_cell.length_c   1.000
_cell.angle_alpha   90.00
_cell.angle_beta   90.00
_cell.angle_gamma   90.00
#
_symmetry.space_group_name_H-M   'P 1'
#
loop_
_entity.id
_entity.type
_entity.pdbx_description
1 polymer ?
#
loop_
_entity_poly.entity_id
_entity_poly.type
_entity_poly.pdbx_seq_one_letter_code
_entity_poly.pdbx_strand_id
1 'polypeptide(L)'
;MVNRLVEGWPPDGWYPATYYREDLGTRDELADVADAELVPALAEVDRRFREATVDDGGQALAAATGRPVPGDRWWWRRIPRPLPWEGPRRVSQSLRPTPPY
;
A
#
# COMPACT_ATOMS: atom_id res chain seq x y z
N MET A 1 0.39 7.77 5.35
CA MET A 1 -0.20 7.01 4.23
C MET A 1 -0.78 7.82 3.06
N VAL A 2 -1.97 8.45 3.17
CA VAL A 2 -2.80 8.84 2.01
C VAL A 2 -2.23 9.95 1.13
N ASN A 3 -1.56 10.95 1.69
CA ASN A 3 -0.89 11.96 0.85
C ASN A 3 0.22 11.34 -0.02
N ARG A 4 0.97 10.36 0.52
CA ARG A 4 2.00 9.63 -0.25
C ARG A 4 1.40 8.75 -1.34
N LEU A 5 0.22 8.18 -1.10
CA LEU A 5 -0.55 7.44 -2.11
C LEU A 5 -0.90 8.34 -3.31
N VAL A 6 -1.36 9.56 -3.03
CA VAL A 6 -1.75 10.53 -4.06
C VAL A 6 -0.53 11.10 -4.79
N GLU A 7 0.59 11.27 -4.09
CA GLU A 7 1.84 11.84 -4.66
C GLU A 7 2.75 10.78 -5.31
N GLY A 8 2.37 9.50 -5.31
CA GLY A 8 3.15 8.44 -5.95
C GLY A 8 4.41 8.02 -5.17
N TRP A 9 4.38 8.13 -3.85
CA TRP A 9 5.44 7.68 -2.92
C TRP A 9 6.81 8.37 -3.06
N PRO A 10 6.89 9.72 -3.03
CA PRO A 10 8.17 10.43 -3.13
C PRO A 10 9.11 10.15 -1.94
N PRO A 11 10.45 10.23 -2.12
CA PRO A 11 11.16 10.57 -3.37
C PRO A 11 11.38 9.39 -4.34
N ASP A 12 11.43 8.15 -3.86
CA ASP A 12 11.92 7.00 -4.64
C ASP A 12 10.81 6.10 -5.23
N GLY A 13 9.54 6.42 -4.99
CA GLY A 13 8.40 5.60 -5.42
C GLY A 13 8.24 4.30 -4.61
N TRP A 14 9.06 4.10 -3.57
CA TRP A 14 9.17 2.85 -2.83
C TRP A 14 8.63 2.97 -1.41
N TYR A 15 7.86 1.95 -1.00
CA TYR A 15 7.31 1.86 0.35
C TYR A 15 7.16 0.38 0.77
N PRO A 16 7.76 -0.05 1.90
CA PRO A 16 7.68 -1.45 2.34
C PRO A 16 6.26 -1.94 2.59
N ALA A 17 5.98 -3.19 2.22
CA ALA A 17 4.70 -3.83 2.49
C ALA A 17 4.40 -3.95 4.00
N THR A 18 5.44 -4.09 4.84
CA THR A 18 5.30 -4.09 6.30
C THR A 18 4.84 -2.75 6.83
N TYR A 19 5.38 -1.64 6.33
CA TYR A 19 4.94 -0.30 6.72
C TYR A 19 3.54 0.01 6.21
N TYR A 20 3.19 -0.45 5.01
CA TYR A 20 1.81 -0.36 4.52
C TYR A 20 0.84 -1.13 5.43
N ARG A 21 1.23 -2.33 5.87
CA ARG A 21 0.46 -3.10 6.85
C ARG A 21 0.32 -2.38 8.19
N GLU A 22 1.39 -1.76 8.69
CA GLU A 22 1.37 -0.97 9.93
C GLU A 22 0.45 0.26 9.80
N ASP A 23 0.53 1.01 8.70
CA ASP A 23 -0.33 2.18 8.43
C ASP A 23 -1.83 1.77 8.42
N LEU A 24 -2.17 0.60 7.88
CA LEU A 24 -3.54 0.07 7.93
C LEU A 24 -3.95 -0.34 9.36
N GLY A 25 -3.02 -0.85 10.17
CA GLY A 25 -3.24 -1.11 11.59
C GLY A 25 -3.52 0.18 12.37
N THR A 26 -2.76 1.25 12.11
CA THR A 26 -3.05 2.58 12.68
C THR A 26 -4.42 3.10 12.22
N ARG A 27 -4.86 2.80 11.00
CA ARG A 27 -6.21 3.15 10.52
C ARG A 27 -7.31 2.40 11.28
N ASP A 28 -7.08 1.14 11.67
CA ASP A 28 -8.00 0.38 12.52
C ASP A 28 -8.12 1.04 13.89
N GLU A 29 -7.00 1.31 14.56
CA GLU A 29 -6.97 2.00 15.86
C GLU A 29 -7.68 3.37 15.79
N LEU A 30 -7.42 4.13 14.72
CA LEU A 30 -8.05 5.43 14.49
C LEU A 30 -9.56 5.30 14.26
N ALA A 31 -10.03 4.22 13.62
CA ALA A 31 -11.46 3.97 13.45
C ALA A 31 -12.16 3.71 14.80
N ASP A 32 -11.45 3.10 15.74
CA ASP A 32 -12.01 2.70 17.04
C ASP A 32 -12.03 3.86 18.05
N VAL A 33 -11.13 4.84 17.90
CA VAL A 33 -11.06 6.04 18.78
C VAL A 33 -11.67 7.30 18.17
N ALA A 34 -12.12 7.27 16.91
CA ALA A 34 -12.69 8.43 16.24
C ALA A 34 -13.99 8.90 16.91
N ASP A 35 -14.04 10.18 17.25
CA ASP A 35 -15.26 10.86 17.71
C ASP A 35 -16.02 11.51 16.55
N ALA A 36 -17.17 12.11 16.87
CA ALA A 36 -18.04 12.76 15.88
C ALA A 36 -17.37 13.93 15.13
N GLU A 37 -16.35 14.56 15.73
CA GLU A 37 -15.61 15.66 15.09
C GLU A 37 -14.57 15.13 14.08
N LEU A 38 -14.00 13.95 14.35
CA LEU A 38 -12.99 13.34 13.49
C LEU A 38 -13.58 12.54 12.31
N VAL A 39 -14.81 12.04 12.44
CA VAL A 39 -15.51 11.25 11.41
C VAL A 39 -15.52 11.92 10.02
N PRO A 40 -15.85 13.22 9.86
CA PRO A 40 -15.83 13.88 8.56
C PRO A 40 -14.44 13.93 7.92
N ALA A 41 -13.39 14.17 8.73
CA ALA A 41 -12.02 14.18 8.23
C ALA A 41 -11.57 12.79 7.78
N LEU A 42 -11.96 11.75 8.52
CA LEU A 42 -11.70 10.35 8.14
C LEU A 42 -12.44 9.95 6.86
N ALA A 43 -13.66 10.44 6.65
CA ALA A 43 -14.41 10.18 5.43
C ALA A 43 -13.69 10.70 4.18
N GLU A 44 -13.06 11.89 4.27
CA GLU A 44 -12.26 12.45 3.17
C GLU A 44 -10.97 11.66 2.92
N VAL A 45 -10.30 11.21 4.00
CA VAL A 45 -9.12 10.33 3.89
C VAL A 45 -9.50 9.00 3.25
N ASP A 46 -10.61 8.40 3.67
CA ASP A 46 -11.12 7.14 3.14
C ASP A 46 -11.54 7.27 1.67
N ARG A 47 -12.13 8.41 1.28
CA ARG A 47 -12.45 8.71 -0.12
C ARG A 47 -11.20 8.72 -0.98
N ARG A 48 -10.18 9.51 -0.60
CA ARG A 48 -8.90 9.58 -1.32
C ARG A 48 -8.18 8.23 -1.36
N PHE A 49 -8.20 7.49 -0.27
CA PHE A 49 -7.64 6.15 -0.21
C PHE A 49 -8.35 5.22 -1.20
N ARG A 50 -9.68 5.25 -1.26
CA ARG A 50 -10.46 4.43 -2.19
C ARG A 50 -10.19 4.79 -3.66
N GLU A 51 -10.01 6.07 -3.96
CA GLU A 51 -9.68 6.57 -5.31
C GLU A 51 -8.27 6.15 -5.73
N ALA A 52 -7.31 6.14 -4.81
CA ALA A 52 -5.91 5.80 -5.07
C ALA A 52 -5.60 4.29 -5.00
N THR A 53 -6.58 3.44 -4.67
CA THR A 53 -6.38 1.99 -4.46
C THR A 53 -7.39 1.15 -5.22
N VAL A 54 -7.01 -0.07 -5.57
CA VAL A 54 -7.88 -1.08 -6.17
C VAL A 54 -8.15 -2.20 -5.16
N ASP A 55 -9.34 -2.79 -5.20
CA ASP A 55 -9.65 -3.98 -4.42
C ASP A 55 -9.03 -5.19 -5.09
N ASP A 56 -8.05 -5.81 -4.43
CA ASP A 56 -7.39 -7.05 -4.86
C ASP A 56 -7.71 -8.21 -3.90
N GLY A 57 -8.68 -8.02 -3.00
CA GLY A 57 -9.00 -8.97 -1.95
C GLY A 57 -7.92 -9.10 -0.86
N GLY A 58 -6.93 -8.19 -0.81
CA GLY A 58 -5.81 -8.26 0.14
C GLY A 58 -4.72 -9.27 -0.24
N GLN A 59 -4.78 -9.81 -1.46
CA GLN A 59 -3.87 -10.85 -1.92
C GLN A 59 -2.43 -10.37 -2.04
N ALA A 60 -2.20 -9.19 -2.62
CA ALA A 60 -0.85 -8.65 -2.80
C ALA A 60 -0.18 -8.33 -1.46
N LEU A 61 -0.93 -7.78 -0.50
CA LEU A 61 -0.40 -7.49 0.83
C LEU A 61 -0.10 -8.76 1.62
N ALA A 62 -0.97 -9.77 1.52
CA ALA A 62 -0.73 -11.06 2.15
C ALA A 62 0.50 -11.77 1.59
N ALA A 63 0.67 -11.76 0.26
CA ALA A 63 1.84 -12.32 -0.41
C ALA A 63 3.12 -11.58 -0.02
N ALA A 64 3.11 -10.25 0.01
CA ALA A 64 4.29 -9.44 0.32
C ALA A 64 4.71 -9.51 1.79
N THR A 65 3.78 -9.72 2.71
CA THR A 65 4.07 -9.82 4.15
C THR A 65 4.15 -11.26 4.68
N GLY A 66 3.81 -12.25 3.86
CA GLY A 66 3.72 -13.65 4.27
C GLY A 66 2.66 -13.91 5.34
N ARG A 67 1.69 -13.00 5.52
CA ARG A 67 0.70 -13.04 6.59
C ARG A 67 -0.69 -12.69 6.05
N PRO A 68 -1.76 -13.42 6.41
CA PRO A 68 -3.11 -13.08 6.00
C PRO A 68 -3.49 -11.67 6.46
N VAL A 69 -4.29 -10.95 5.65
CA VAL A 69 -4.84 -9.65 6.05
C VAL A 69 -5.99 -9.85 7.06
N PRO A 70 -6.20 -8.93 8.02
CA PRO A 70 -7.40 -8.92 8.86
C PRO A 70 -8.67 -8.83 8.00
N GLY A 71 -9.66 -9.67 8.29
CA GLY A 71 -10.79 -9.94 7.40
C GLY A 71 -11.94 -8.94 7.42
N ASP A 72 -11.98 -8.03 8.40
CA ASP A 72 -13.24 -7.35 8.75
C ASP A 72 -13.38 -5.92 8.21
N ARG A 73 -12.28 -5.27 7.82
CA ARG A 73 -12.32 -3.87 7.32
C ARG A 73 -11.97 -3.78 5.85
N TRP A 74 -12.73 -2.98 5.11
CA TRP A 74 -12.65 -2.89 3.65
C TRP A 74 -11.31 -2.34 3.13
N TRP A 75 -10.59 -1.53 3.91
CA TRP A 75 -9.29 -0.98 3.50
C TRP A 75 -8.18 -2.03 3.44
N TRP A 76 -8.29 -3.14 4.19
CA TRP A 76 -7.34 -4.27 4.14
C TRP A 76 -7.35 -5.02 2.82
N ARG A 77 -8.45 -4.91 2.08
CA ARG A 77 -8.64 -5.58 0.79
C ARG A 77 -8.14 -4.74 -0.39
N ARG A 78 -7.57 -3.56 -0.12
CA ARG A 78 -7.20 -2.60 -1.17
C ARG A 78 -5.72 -2.30 -1.15
N ILE A 79 -5.17 -2.14 -2.35
CA ILE A 79 -3.76 -1.85 -2.58
C ILE A 79 -3.57 -0.71 -3.58
N PRO A 80 -2.48 0.06 -3.46
CA PRO A 80 -2.04 0.99 -4.50
C PRO A 80 -1.65 0.28 -5.80
N ARG A 81 -1.83 0.97 -6.93
CA ARG A 81 -1.26 0.57 -8.22
C ARG A 81 -0.47 1.75 -8.81
N PRO A 82 0.84 1.58 -9.13
CA PRO A 82 1.67 0.38 -8.96
C PRO A 82 1.93 0.04 -7.47
N LEU A 83 2.34 -1.21 -7.20
CA LEU A 83 2.68 -1.66 -5.86
C LEU A 83 4.01 -1.03 -5.42
N PRO A 84 4.04 -0.26 -4.32
CA PRO A 84 5.23 0.52 -3.95
C PRO A 84 6.36 -0.36 -3.39
N TRP A 85 6.06 -1.57 -2.91
CA TRP A 85 7.08 -2.53 -2.44
C TRP A 85 7.70 -3.37 -3.55
N GLU A 86 7.14 -3.37 -4.76
CA GLU A 86 7.76 -4.04 -5.92
C GLU A 86 8.92 -3.22 -6.52
N GLY A 87 9.10 -1.98 -6.05
CA GLY A 87 10.08 -1.03 -6.59
C GLY A 87 9.79 -0.66 -8.04
N PRO A 88 10.54 0.30 -8.63
CA PRO A 88 10.58 0.41 -10.07
C PRO A 88 11.07 -0.94 -10.60
N ARG A 89 10.24 -1.65 -11.38
CA ARG A 89 10.67 -2.86 -12.09
C ARG A 89 12.02 -2.55 -12.73
N ARG A 90 13.11 -3.09 -12.17
CA ARG A 90 14.37 -3.14 -12.89
C ARG A 90 14.08 -4.01 -14.10
N VAL A 91 13.88 -3.38 -15.25
CA VAL A 91 14.07 -4.03 -16.54
C VAL A 91 15.46 -4.68 -16.45
N SER A 92 15.48 -6.00 -16.33
CA SER A 92 16.70 -6.79 -16.25
C SER A 92 17.54 -6.45 -17.48
N GLN A 93 18.60 -5.68 -17.29
CA GLN A 93 19.63 -5.55 -18.30
C GLN A 93 20.29 -6.93 -18.38
N SER A 94 19.93 -7.68 -19.43
CA SER A 94 20.56 -8.93 -19.80
C SER A 94 22.05 -8.66 -20.06
N LEU A 95 22.87 -8.83 -19.03
CA LEU A 95 24.31 -8.98 -19.18
C LEU A 95 24.53 -10.34 -19.85
N ARG A 96 24.69 -10.28 -21.18
CA ARG A 96 25.10 -11.43 -21.98
C ARG A 96 26.43 -11.96 -21.41
N PRO A 97 26.63 -13.28 -21.35
CA PRO A 97 27.94 -13.83 -21.01
C PRO A 97 28.93 -13.47 -22.13
N THR A 98 30.03 -12.81 -21.77
CA THR A 98 31.20 -12.63 -22.64
C THR A 98 31.84 -14.00 -22.88
N PRO A 99 32.06 -14.44 -24.13
CA PRO A 99 32.80 -15.66 -24.39
C PRO A 99 34.30 -15.44 -24.08
N PRO A 100 35.01 -16.45 -23.57
CA PRO A 100 36.45 -16.35 -23.41
C PRO A 100 37.16 -16.42 -24.77
N TYR A 101 38.19 -15.59 -24.96
CA TYR A 101 39.27 -15.80 -25.91
C TYR A 101 40.51 -16.23 -25.15
#